data_AF-A0A9C8Q0Y0-F1
#
_entry.id   AF-A0A9C8Q0Y0-F1
#
_cell.length_a   1.000
_cell.length_b   1.000
_cell.length_c   1.000
_cell.angle_alpha   90.00
_cell.angle_beta   90.00
_cell.angle_gamma   90.00
#
_symmetry.space_group_name_H-M   'P 1'
#
loop_
_entity.id
_entity.type
_entity.pdbx_description
1 polymer ?
#
loop_
_entity_poly.entity_id
_entity_poly.type
_entity_poly.pdbx_seq_one_letter_code
_entity_poly.pdbx_strand_id
1 'polypeptide(L)'
;MTDAKKNFSTIQLIFIQLGLLALFIGTNQFLEIQWGKVFDRGQVSTREDRLPAQVPSPIVESPAALLAQMYDDPLSDVSEMVDVVVKSYENTAKGRVLASYLVWAISSAKPDGYIDTLLNSAAKNGDFHIPDALLTLSGRLDTPSLLKSVILAGGRAKPKETPRTQQHLLKLSDSLAGLSLTYYGNPQAHMRISNANEIMPRIAEAQVGQVVEIPGL
;
A
#
# COMPACT_ATOMS: atom_id res chain seq x y z
N MET A 1 63.41 43.30 -18.66
CA MET A 1 62.19 43.31 -17.82
C MET A 1 61.84 41.84 -17.56
N THR A 2 62.27 41.26 -16.43
CA THR A 2 61.58 41.25 -15.11
C THR A 2 60.24 40.52 -15.20
N ASP A 3 60.19 39.23 -14.81
CA ASP A 3 59.85 38.68 -13.47
C ASP A 3 58.31 38.49 -13.31
N ALA A 4 57.75 37.51 -12.60
CA ALA A 4 58.28 36.46 -11.71
C ALA A 4 57.34 35.19 -11.77
N LYS A 5 57.77 33.93 -11.56
CA LYS A 5 57.86 33.22 -10.25
C LYS A 5 56.47 33.11 -9.55
N LYS A 6 55.87 31.96 -9.18
CA LYS A 6 56.28 30.57 -8.83
C LYS A 6 55.19 29.58 -9.34
N ASN A 7 55.30 28.26 -9.51
CA ASN A 7 56.07 27.14 -8.89
C ASN A 7 55.65 26.65 -7.48
N PHE A 8 55.59 25.31 -7.37
CA PHE A 8 55.58 24.42 -6.18
C PHE A 8 54.29 23.93 -5.48
N SER A 9 54.24 22.59 -5.40
CA SER A 9 53.82 21.71 -4.29
C SER A 9 52.42 21.76 -3.67
N THR A 10 51.69 20.66 -3.91
CA THR A 10 51.54 19.57 -2.92
C THR A 10 51.62 19.95 -1.44
N ILE A 11 50.50 19.82 -0.73
CA ILE A 11 50.44 19.27 0.63
C ILE A 11 49.16 18.43 0.75
N GLN A 12 49.30 17.23 1.30
CA GLN A 12 48.20 16.33 1.61
C GLN A 12 47.43 16.82 2.85
N LEU A 13 46.19 16.33 3.01
CA LEU A 13 45.73 15.91 4.33
C LEU A 13 44.91 14.62 4.20
N ILE A 14 45.28 13.61 4.98
CA ILE A 14 44.77 12.23 4.91
C ILE A 14 44.15 11.88 6.27
N PHE A 15 42.90 11.41 6.27
CA PHE A 15 42.28 10.55 7.29
C PHE A 15 41.16 9.76 6.55
N ILE A 16 41.06 8.43 6.45
CA ILE A 16 41.52 7.28 7.27
C ILE A 16 40.93 7.36 8.69
N GLN A 17 40.08 6.44 9.19
CA GLN A 17 39.43 5.20 8.66
C GLN A 17 38.06 5.03 9.43
N LEU A 18 37.22 3.97 9.40
CA LEU A 18 37.19 2.55 8.99
C LEU A 18 35.69 2.15 8.77
N GLY A 19 35.23 1.09 8.09
CA GLY A 19 35.90 0.11 7.21
C GLY A 19 35.56 -1.38 7.50
N LEU A 20 34.31 -1.86 7.35
CA LEU A 20 33.95 -3.29 7.53
C LEU A 20 32.98 -3.85 6.46
N LEU A 21 33.36 -4.99 5.87
CA LEU A 21 32.56 -5.78 4.93
C LEU A 21 31.81 -6.88 5.70
N ALA A 22 30.47 -6.87 5.67
CA ALA A 22 29.65 -7.94 6.25
C ALA A 22 29.12 -8.87 5.15
N LEU A 23 29.67 -10.07 5.04
CA LEU A 23 29.26 -11.09 4.08
C LEU A 23 27.99 -11.80 4.59
N PHE A 24 26.81 -11.46 4.07
CA PHE A 24 25.55 -12.03 4.59
C PHE A 24 25.19 -13.37 3.92
N ILE A 25 25.95 -14.42 4.25
CA ILE A 25 25.51 -15.81 4.06
C ILE A 25 24.62 -16.17 5.26
N GLY A 26 23.35 -16.48 4.99
CA GLY A 26 22.29 -16.39 5.99
C GLY A 26 22.07 -17.62 6.89
N THR A 27 21.30 -17.41 7.95
CA THR A 27 20.63 -18.44 8.74
C THR A 27 19.19 -17.99 9.04
N ASN A 28 18.25 -18.93 9.07
CA ASN A 28 16.88 -18.68 9.54
C ASN A 28 16.82 -18.83 11.06
N GLN A 29 16.50 -17.75 11.78
CA GLN A 29 16.11 -17.72 13.20
C GLN A 29 15.25 -16.47 13.40
N PHE A 30 13.92 -16.58 13.43
CA PHE A 30 13.11 -17.01 14.58
C PHE A 30 13.23 -16.01 15.76
N LEU A 31 12.38 -14.98 15.73
CA LEU A 31 12.25 -13.99 16.80
C LEU A 31 11.39 -14.54 17.95
N GLU A 32 12.01 -15.31 18.83
CA GLU A 32 11.39 -15.79 20.06
C GLU A 32 11.36 -14.68 21.13
N ILE A 33 10.22 -14.01 21.30
CA ILE A 33 10.10 -12.85 22.19
C ILE A 33 9.92 -13.30 23.65
N GLN A 34 11.03 -13.66 24.29
CA GLN A 34 11.11 -14.04 25.71
C GLN A 34 11.06 -12.81 26.64
N TRP A 35 9.85 -12.37 27.04
CA TRP A 35 9.67 -11.34 28.07
C TRP A 35 9.89 -11.90 29.48
N GLY A 36 11.01 -11.56 30.12
CA GLY A 36 11.33 -12.04 31.47
C GLY A 36 12.16 -11.09 32.33
N LYS A 37 11.57 -10.64 33.45
CA LYS A 37 12.19 -9.96 34.62
C LYS A 37 12.83 -8.58 34.40
N VAL A 38 12.14 -7.53 34.87
CA VAL A 38 12.74 -6.53 35.77
C VAL A 38 11.70 -6.12 36.83
N PHE A 39 12.18 -5.68 37.99
CA PHE A 39 11.46 -5.03 39.10
C PHE A 39 10.57 -5.89 40.01
N ASP A 40 11.10 -6.15 41.22
CA ASP A 40 10.33 -6.28 42.45
C ASP A 40 11.05 -5.50 43.57
N ARG A 41 10.25 -4.73 44.34
CA ARG A 41 10.47 -4.11 45.68
C ARG A 41 9.91 -2.69 45.75
N GLY A 42 8.66 -2.56 46.21
CA GLY A 42 8.02 -1.24 46.41
C GLY A 42 6.54 -1.31 46.82
N GLN A 43 6.22 -1.99 47.92
CA GLN A 43 4.84 -2.16 48.40
C GLN A 43 4.28 -0.88 49.04
N VAL A 44 3.27 -0.27 48.41
CA VAL A 44 2.22 0.54 49.09
C VAL A 44 0.88 0.25 48.41
N SER A 45 -0.12 -0.17 49.19
CA SER A 45 -1.45 -0.54 48.69
C SER A 45 -2.26 0.66 48.16
N THR A 46 -3.22 0.43 47.26
CA THR A 46 -4.67 0.65 47.49
C THR A 46 -5.50 0.44 46.19
N ARG A 47 -6.73 -0.06 46.36
CA ARG A 47 -7.81 -0.30 45.36
C ARG A 47 -7.60 -1.46 44.36
N GLU A 48 -8.54 -2.41 44.45
CA GLU A 48 -8.89 -3.34 43.38
C GLU A 48 -9.67 -2.58 42.29
N ASP A 49 -8.96 -1.93 41.36
CA ASP A 49 -9.61 -1.48 40.12
C ASP A 49 -9.60 -2.65 39.13
N ARG A 50 -10.71 -3.40 39.11
CA ARG A 50 -10.86 -4.64 38.32
C ARG A 50 -11.09 -4.28 36.85
N LEU A 51 -10.03 -3.81 36.19
CA LEU A 51 -10.00 -3.52 34.76
C LEU A 51 -10.76 -4.61 34.00
N PRO A 52 -11.77 -4.26 33.17
CA PRO A 52 -12.49 -5.25 32.40
C PRO A 52 -11.47 -5.97 31.52
N ALA A 53 -11.51 -7.30 31.53
CA ALA A 53 -10.62 -8.11 30.71
C ALA A 53 -10.69 -7.62 29.27
N GLN A 54 -9.55 -7.19 28.72
CA GLN A 54 -9.48 -6.76 27.33
C GLN A 54 -9.87 -7.95 26.48
N VAL A 55 -11.10 -7.93 25.95
CA VAL A 55 -11.54 -8.88 24.94
C VAL A 55 -10.53 -8.74 23.81
N PRO A 56 -9.77 -9.79 23.46
CA PRO A 56 -8.73 -9.66 22.45
C PRO A 56 -9.41 -9.21 21.16
N SER A 57 -9.04 -8.02 20.68
CA SER A 57 -9.59 -7.46 19.45
C SER A 57 -9.49 -8.51 18.35
N PRO A 58 -10.56 -8.79 17.59
CA PRO A 58 -10.49 -9.72 16.48
C PRO A 58 -9.35 -9.27 15.56
N ILE A 59 -8.44 -10.19 15.23
CA ILE A 59 -7.31 -9.89 14.34
C ILE A 59 -7.92 -9.61 12.97
N VAL A 60 -8.04 -8.32 12.64
CA VAL A 60 -8.50 -7.89 11.31
C VAL A 60 -7.34 -8.15 10.35
N GLU A 61 -7.37 -9.32 9.71
CA GLU A 61 -6.37 -9.71 8.71
C GLU A 61 -6.27 -8.64 7.62
N SER A 62 -5.04 -8.24 7.31
CA SER A 62 -4.81 -7.22 6.30
C SER A 62 -5.11 -7.77 4.89
N PRO A 63 -5.49 -6.91 3.93
CA PRO A 63 -5.63 -7.29 2.54
C PRO A 63 -4.50 -8.18 1.99
N ALA A 64 -3.22 -7.86 2.26
CA ALA A 64 -2.13 -8.71 1.78
C ALA A 64 -2.00 -10.04 2.54
N ALA A 65 -2.29 -10.07 3.84
CA ALA A 65 -2.28 -11.30 4.62
C ALA A 65 -3.37 -12.29 4.16
N LEU A 66 -4.59 -11.80 3.90
CA LEU A 66 -5.67 -12.62 3.34
C LEU A 66 -5.34 -13.10 1.92
N LEU A 67 -4.69 -12.27 1.10
CA LEU A 67 -4.27 -12.66 -0.25
C LEU A 67 -3.12 -13.67 -0.24
N ALA A 68 -2.21 -13.62 0.73
CA ALA A 68 -1.18 -14.65 0.92
C ALA A 68 -1.82 -15.99 1.36
N GLN A 69 -2.77 -15.96 2.30
CA GLN A 69 -3.56 -17.14 2.68
C GLN A 69 -4.36 -17.72 1.50
N MET A 70 -4.87 -16.86 0.61
CA MET A 70 -5.50 -17.30 -0.65
C MET A 70 -4.49 -17.87 -1.65
N TYR A 71 -3.23 -17.44 -1.64
CA TYR A 71 -2.18 -17.95 -2.53
C TYR A 71 -1.73 -19.38 -2.14
N ASP A 72 -1.77 -19.70 -0.85
CA ASP A 72 -1.50 -21.05 -0.31
C ASP A 72 -2.71 -22.02 -0.44
N ASP A 73 -3.88 -21.53 -0.85
CA ASP A 73 -5.11 -22.31 -1.01
C ASP A 73 -5.22 -22.90 -2.44
N PRO A 74 -5.18 -24.24 -2.62
CA PRO A 74 -5.20 -24.87 -3.93
C PRO A 74 -6.54 -24.72 -4.69
N LEU A 75 -7.57 -24.10 -4.10
CA LEU A 75 -8.83 -23.75 -4.75
C LEU A 75 -8.88 -22.29 -5.23
N SER A 76 -7.82 -21.50 -5.02
CA SER A 76 -7.79 -20.06 -5.26
C SER A 76 -6.63 -19.64 -6.16
N ASP A 77 -6.84 -19.53 -7.49
CA ASP A 77 -5.82 -18.94 -8.38
C ASP A 77 -5.75 -17.41 -8.22
N VAL A 78 -4.94 -16.97 -7.25
CA VAL A 78 -4.70 -15.55 -6.99
C VAL A 78 -3.95 -14.87 -8.15
N SER A 79 -3.23 -15.62 -9.00
CA SER A 79 -2.54 -15.06 -10.16
C SER A 79 -3.55 -14.68 -11.26
N GLU A 80 -4.53 -15.55 -11.53
CA GLU A 80 -5.67 -15.23 -12.39
C GLU A 80 -6.50 -14.08 -11.82
N MET A 81 -6.81 -14.09 -10.51
CA MET A 81 -7.54 -12.98 -9.87
C MET A 81 -6.83 -11.63 -10.01
N VAL A 82 -5.50 -11.59 -9.87
CA VAL A 82 -4.70 -10.37 -10.09
C VAL A 82 -4.72 -9.94 -11.56
N ASP A 83 -4.52 -10.87 -12.50
CA ASP A 83 -4.51 -10.57 -13.94
C ASP A 83 -5.88 -10.05 -14.43
N VAL A 84 -6.99 -10.68 -14.01
CA VAL A 84 -8.36 -10.23 -14.29
C VAL A 84 -8.62 -8.82 -13.75
N VAL A 85 -8.23 -8.56 -12.50
CA VAL A 85 -8.43 -7.25 -11.85
C VAL A 85 -7.57 -6.16 -12.48
N VAL A 86 -6.31 -6.44 -12.79
CA VAL A 86 -5.44 -5.43 -13.40
C VAL A 86 -5.86 -5.16 -14.84
N LYS A 87 -6.30 -6.18 -15.61
CA LYS A 87 -6.88 -5.99 -16.94
C LYS A 87 -8.18 -5.17 -16.94
N SER A 88 -9.00 -5.25 -15.89
CA SER A 88 -10.24 -4.45 -15.81
C SER A 88 -9.97 -2.97 -15.57
N TYR A 89 -8.78 -2.61 -15.05
CA TYR A 89 -8.33 -1.21 -14.91
C TYR A 89 -7.44 -0.75 -16.08
N GLU A 90 -6.46 -1.56 -16.50
CA GLU A 90 -5.55 -1.25 -17.61
C GLU A 90 -5.17 -2.53 -18.39
N ASN A 91 -5.93 -2.83 -19.46
CA ASN A 91 -5.62 -3.94 -20.38
C ASN A 91 -4.49 -3.59 -21.38
N THR A 92 -3.31 -3.23 -20.87
CA THR A 92 -2.13 -2.88 -21.70
C THR A 92 -0.93 -3.79 -21.39
N ALA A 93 0.17 -3.58 -22.11
CA ALA A 93 1.47 -4.19 -21.76
C ALA A 93 2.05 -3.67 -20.44
N LYS A 94 1.72 -2.43 -20.02
CA LYS A 94 2.15 -1.86 -18.74
C LYS A 94 1.31 -2.38 -17.56
N GLY A 95 0.01 -2.58 -17.76
CA GLY A 95 -0.85 -3.27 -16.79
C GLY A 95 -0.32 -4.66 -16.42
N ARG A 96 0.18 -5.45 -17.40
CA ARG A 96 0.83 -6.75 -17.11
C ARG A 96 2.09 -6.65 -16.24
N VAL A 97 2.81 -5.52 -16.25
CA VAL A 97 3.95 -5.29 -15.35
C VAL A 97 3.45 -5.04 -13.92
N LEU A 98 2.42 -4.20 -13.73
CA LEU A 98 1.75 -4.02 -12.44
C LEU A 98 1.24 -5.36 -11.86
N ALA A 99 0.56 -6.16 -12.68
CA ALA A 99 0.12 -7.50 -12.29
C ALA A 99 1.30 -8.39 -11.84
N SER A 100 2.42 -8.37 -12.58
CA SER A 100 3.62 -9.17 -12.26
C SER A 100 4.24 -8.77 -10.91
N TYR A 101 4.37 -7.47 -10.62
CA TYR A 101 4.84 -7.00 -9.31
C TYR A 101 3.89 -7.38 -8.18
N LEU A 102 2.58 -7.29 -8.41
CA LEU A 102 1.57 -7.61 -7.40
C LEU A 102 1.52 -9.11 -7.08
N VAL A 103 1.53 -9.99 -8.09
CA VAL A 103 1.62 -11.45 -7.88
C VAL A 103 2.89 -11.79 -7.08
N TRP A 104 4.06 -11.28 -7.47
CA TRP A 104 5.31 -11.52 -6.74
C TRP A 104 5.24 -11.06 -5.28
N ALA A 105 4.63 -9.90 -5.02
CA ALA A 105 4.52 -9.36 -3.67
C ALA A 105 3.60 -10.20 -2.77
N ILE A 106 2.47 -10.67 -3.31
CA ILE A 106 1.54 -11.57 -2.63
C ILE A 106 2.17 -12.95 -2.40
N SER A 107 2.73 -13.58 -3.44
CA SER A 107 3.39 -14.90 -3.36
C SER A 107 4.61 -14.91 -2.44
N SER A 108 5.20 -13.73 -2.20
CA SER A 108 6.31 -13.52 -1.27
C SER A 108 5.84 -13.09 0.14
N ALA A 109 4.55 -13.24 0.44
CA ALA A 109 3.89 -12.91 1.71
C ALA A 109 4.24 -11.51 2.26
N LYS A 110 4.29 -10.49 1.40
CA LYS A 110 4.68 -9.13 1.79
C LYS A 110 3.51 -8.39 2.45
N PRO A 111 3.71 -7.67 3.57
CA PRO A 111 2.66 -6.92 4.23
C PRO A 111 2.25 -5.68 3.41
N ASP A 112 1.00 -5.22 3.58
CA ASP A 112 0.38 -4.11 2.83
C ASP A 112 1.31 -2.92 2.56
N GLY A 113 1.98 -2.40 3.59
CA GLY A 113 2.87 -1.23 3.47
C GLY A 113 4.13 -1.49 2.65
N TYR A 114 4.62 -2.74 2.58
CA TYR A 114 5.69 -3.12 1.67
C TYR A 114 5.19 -3.19 0.23
N ILE A 115 4.00 -3.76 0.00
CA ILE A 115 3.39 -3.79 -1.34
C ILE A 115 3.15 -2.37 -1.85
N ASP A 116 2.60 -1.49 -1.01
CA ASP A 116 2.36 -0.09 -1.37
C ASP A 116 3.66 0.67 -1.69
N THR A 117 4.70 0.46 -0.89
CA THR A 117 6.03 1.04 -1.15
C THR A 117 6.61 0.54 -2.46
N LEU A 118 6.59 -0.78 -2.69
CA LEU A 118 7.09 -1.43 -3.91
C LEU A 118 6.39 -0.88 -5.16
N LEU A 119 5.05 -0.94 -5.20
CA LEU A 119 4.29 -0.56 -6.38
C LEU A 119 4.39 0.94 -6.67
N ASN A 120 4.36 1.80 -5.66
CA ASN A 120 4.53 3.24 -5.87
C ASN A 120 5.97 3.61 -6.28
N SER A 121 6.99 2.88 -5.82
CA SER A 121 8.35 3.04 -6.33
C SER A 121 8.49 2.62 -7.79
N ALA A 122 7.93 1.46 -8.17
CA ALA A 122 7.96 0.97 -9.55
C ALA A 122 7.20 1.90 -10.52
N ALA A 123 6.01 2.37 -10.13
CA ALA A 123 5.26 3.37 -10.86
C ALA A 123 6.06 4.67 -11.06
N LYS A 124 6.69 5.19 -9.99
CA LYS A 124 7.52 6.39 -10.04
C LYS A 124 8.77 6.24 -10.92
N ASN A 125 9.30 5.03 -11.05
CA ASN A 125 10.40 4.70 -11.95
C ASN A 125 9.97 4.55 -13.42
N GLY A 126 8.67 4.49 -13.71
CA GLY A 126 8.11 4.31 -15.04
C GLY A 126 7.96 2.84 -15.48
N ASP A 127 8.08 1.89 -14.55
CA ASP A 127 7.96 0.45 -14.83
C ASP A 127 6.55 0.12 -15.38
N PHE A 128 5.52 0.76 -14.83
CA PHE A 128 4.15 0.78 -15.31
C PHE A 128 3.50 2.16 -15.11
N HIS A 129 2.38 2.41 -15.79
CA HIS A 129 1.54 3.58 -15.51
C HIS A 129 0.53 3.22 -14.41
N ILE A 130 0.17 4.18 -13.57
CA ILE A 130 -0.89 3.97 -12.57
C ILE A 130 -2.23 4.05 -13.33
N PRO A 131 -3.11 3.02 -13.29
CA PRO A 131 -4.41 3.09 -13.93
C PRO A 131 -5.25 4.21 -13.31
N ASP A 132 -5.87 5.07 -14.12
CA ASP A 132 -6.50 6.31 -13.65
C ASP A 132 -7.52 6.11 -12.51
N ALA A 133 -8.28 5.01 -12.55
CA ALA A 133 -9.25 4.68 -11.51
C ALA A 133 -8.60 4.47 -10.12
N LEU A 134 -7.34 4.02 -10.09
CA LEU A 134 -6.52 3.78 -8.89
C LEU A 134 -5.54 4.93 -8.61
N LEU A 135 -5.47 5.95 -9.46
CA LEU A 135 -4.61 7.11 -9.25
C LEU A 135 -5.25 8.04 -8.20
N THR A 136 -4.53 8.30 -7.12
CA THR A 136 -4.98 9.22 -6.07
C THR A 136 -4.74 10.67 -6.47
N LEU A 137 -5.46 11.60 -5.81
CA LEU A 137 -5.17 13.03 -5.85
C LEU A 137 -3.75 13.44 -5.38
N SER A 138 -3.00 12.54 -4.74
CA SER A 138 -1.58 12.72 -4.41
C SER A 138 -0.62 12.15 -5.46
N GLY A 139 -1.11 11.69 -6.61
CA GLY A 139 -0.30 11.09 -7.67
C GLY A 139 0.26 9.70 -7.32
N ARG A 140 -0.39 8.99 -6.39
CA ARG A 140 0.01 7.64 -5.95
C ARG A 140 -0.94 6.57 -6.48
N LEU A 141 -0.49 5.32 -6.45
CA LEU A 141 -1.36 4.15 -6.58
C LEU A 141 -2.12 3.91 -5.27
N ASP A 142 -3.45 3.78 -5.36
CA ASP A 142 -4.31 3.29 -4.29
C ASP A 142 -4.17 1.77 -4.13
N THR A 143 -3.06 1.37 -3.51
CA THR A 143 -2.75 -0.03 -3.20
C THR A 143 -3.83 -0.71 -2.35
N PRO A 144 -4.43 -0.08 -1.31
CA PRO A 144 -5.53 -0.68 -0.55
C PRO A 144 -6.74 -1.06 -1.42
N SER A 145 -7.17 -0.20 -2.34
CA SER A 145 -8.29 -0.48 -3.24
C SER A 145 -7.94 -1.53 -4.29
N LEU A 146 -6.70 -1.55 -4.78
CA LEU A 146 -6.20 -2.62 -5.66
C LEU A 146 -6.23 -3.98 -4.96
N LEU A 147 -5.68 -4.10 -3.74
CA LEU A 147 -5.70 -5.36 -2.97
C LEU A 147 -7.13 -5.80 -2.65
N LYS A 148 -8.02 -4.88 -2.25
CA LYS A 148 -9.45 -5.22 -2.05
C LYS A 148 -10.16 -5.63 -3.34
N SER A 149 -9.74 -5.14 -4.51
CA SER A 149 -10.28 -5.59 -5.80
C SER A 149 -9.99 -7.08 -6.06
N VAL A 150 -8.78 -7.56 -5.73
CA VAL A 150 -8.39 -8.97 -5.90
C VAL A 150 -9.18 -9.89 -4.95
N ILE A 151 -9.36 -9.48 -3.70
CA ILE A 151 -10.17 -10.22 -2.70
C ILE A 151 -11.65 -10.33 -3.14
N LEU A 152 -12.18 -9.29 -3.79
CA LEU A 152 -13.53 -9.29 -4.37
C LEU A 152 -13.63 -10.19 -5.61
N ALA A 153 -12.61 -10.24 -6.47
CA ALA A 153 -12.57 -11.16 -7.61
C ALA A 153 -12.57 -12.64 -7.16
N GLY A 154 -11.89 -12.96 -6.05
CA GLY A 154 -11.97 -14.26 -5.39
C GLY A 154 -13.28 -14.52 -4.61
N GLY A 155 -14.30 -13.67 -4.74
CA GLY A 155 -15.64 -13.87 -4.17
C GLY A 155 -15.75 -13.78 -2.63
N ARG A 156 -14.66 -13.48 -1.90
CA ARG A 156 -14.63 -13.55 -0.43
C ARG A 156 -15.24 -12.33 0.29
N ALA A 157 -15.60 -11.28 -0.43
CA ALA A 157 -16.19 -10.07 0.14
C ALA A 157 -17.61 -9.81 -0.40
N LYS A 158 -18.52 -9.44 0.49
CA LYS A 158 -19.93 -9.13 0.16
C LYS A 158 -20.07 -7.68 -0.29
N PRO A 159 -20.92 -7.38 -1.30
CA PRO A 159 -21.31 -6.00 -1.62
C PRO A 159 -21.91 -5.28 -0.41
N LYS A 160 -21.76 -3.96 -0.34
CA LYS A 160 -22.49 -3.15 0.64
C LYS A 160 -23.94 -2.94 0.19
N GLU A 161 -24.82 -2.66 1.15
CA GLU A 161 -26.12 -2.06 0.86
C GLU A 161 -25.92 -0.74 0.10
N THR A 162 -26.86 -0.42 -0.80
CA THR A 162 -26.68 0.68 -1.74
C THR A 162 -26.78 2.03 -1.02
N PRO A 163 -25.79 2.93 -1.19
CA PRO A 163 -25.89 4.29 -0.69
C PRO A 163 -27.01 5.06 -1.40
N ARG A 164 -27.64 6.00 -0.70
CA ARG A 164 -28.39 7.08 -1.35
C ARG A 164 -27.40 8.06 -1.99
N THR A 165 -27.87 8.84 -2.97
CA THR A 165 -27.10 9.95 -3.54
C THR A 165 -26.63 10.88 -2.42
N GLN A 166 -25.33 11.17 -2.41
CA GLN A 166 -24.67 11.98 -1.38
C GLN A 166 -23.44 12.68 -1.93
N GLN A 167 -22.88 13.62 -1.17
CA GLN A 167 -21.70 14.39 -1.57
C GLN A 167 -20.46 13.94 -0.80
N HIS A 168 -19.31 13.91 -1.47
CA HIS A 168 -18.00 13.64 -0.88
C HIS A 168 -17.05 14.82 -1.11
N LEU A 169 -16.32 15.23 -0.07
CA LEU A 169 -15.28 16.28 -0.16
C LEU A 169 -13.91 15.62 -0.41
N LEU A 170 -13.36 15.81 -1.61
CA LEU A 170 -12.15 15.11 -2.07
C LEU A 170 -10.89 15.43 -1.25
N LYS A 171 -10.08 14.40 -1.01
CA LYS A 171 -8.82 14.43 -0.25
C LYS A 171 -7.67 13.86 -1.08
N LEU A 172 -6.44 14.19 -0.69
CA LEU A 172 -5.21 13.64 -1.28
C LEU A 172 -5.11 12.10 -1.31
N SER A 173 -5.83 11.42 -0.42
CA SER A 173 -5.91 9.95 -0.36
C SER A 173 -6.77 9.32 -1.46
N ASP A 174 -7.67 10.08 -2.06
CA ASP A 174 -8.83 9.50 -2.70
C ASP A 174 -8.55 9.17 -4.18
N SER A 175 -8.98 7.98 -4.58
CA SER A 175 -9.04 7.51 -5.97
C SER A 175 -10.49 7.20 -6.35
N LEU A 176 -10.79 7.11 -7.65
CA LEU A 176 -12.11 6.72 -8.14
C LEU A 176 -12.53 5.32 -7.63
N ALA A 177 -11.59 4.38 -7.60
CA ALA A 177 -11.75 3.03 -7.06
C ALA A 177 -11.94 3.03 -5.53
N GLY A 178 -11.23 3.90 -4.80
CA GLY A 178 -11.31 4.03 -3.34
C GLY A 178 -12.62 4.65 -2.85
N LEU A 179 -13.16 5.64 -3.57
CA LEU A 179 -14.52 6.12 -3.34
C LEU A 179 -15.55 5.02 -3.66
N SER A 180 -15.38 4.30 -4.77
CA SER A 180 -16.25 3.19 -5.17
C SER A 180 -16.25 2.04 -4.15
N LEU A 181 -15.10 1.69 -3.59
CA LEU A 181 -14.95 0.74 -2.48
C LEU A 181 -15.63 1.26 -1.20
N THR A 182 -15.41 2.54 -0.87
CA THR A 182 -15.97 3.18 0.32
C THR A 182 -17.50 3.14 0.30
N TYR A 183 -18.10 3.50 -0.83
CA TYR A 183 -19.54 3.71 -0.95
C TYR A 183 -20.33 2.50 -1.45
N TYR A 184 -19.87 1.79 -2.48
CA TYR A 184 -20.58 0.63 -3.03
C TYR A 184 -20.04 -0.72 -2.53
N GLY A 185 -18.90 -0.73 -1.82
CA GLY A 185 -18.21 -1.97 -1.46
C GLY A 185 -17.51 -2.67 -2.63
N ASN A 186 -17.51 -2.06 -3.83
CA ASN A 186 -16.91 -2.62 -5.04
C ASN A 186 -16.07 -1.56 -5.76
N PRO A 187 -14.74 -1.68 -5.81
CA PRO A 187 -13.84 -0.80 -6.56
C PRO A 187 -14.19 -0.67 -8.06
N GLN A 188 -14.74 -1.71 -8.67
CA GLN A 188 -15.05 -1.75 -10.12
C GLN A 188 -16.29 -0.94 -10.51
N ALA A 189 -17.09 -0.47 -9.53
CA ALA A 189 -18.23 0.41 -9.78
C ALA A 189 -17.84 1.90 -9.97
N HIS A 190 -16.53 2.21 -10.07
CA HIS A 190 -16.00 3.57 -10.12
C HIS A 190 -16.53 4.41 -11.29
N MET A 191 -16.83 3.77 -12.43
CA MET A 191 -17.43 4.43 -13.60
C MET A 191 -18.77 5.11 -13.27
N ARG A 192 -19.50 4.68 -12.22
CA ARG A 192 -20.74 5.34 -11.78
C ARG A 192 -20.46 6.74 -11.24
N ILE A 193 -19.40 6.91 -10.44
CA ILE A 193 -18.97 8.21 -9.89
C ILE A 193 -18.37 9.06 -11.03
N SER A 194 -17.53 8.47 -11.88
CA SER A 194 -16.94 9.15 -13.04
C SER A 194 -18.01 9.77 -13.95
N ASN A 195 -19.01 8.98 -14.36
CA ASN A 195 -20.08 9.43 -15.25
C ASN A 195 -20.98 10.51 -14.62
N ALA A 196 -21.30 10.40 -13.32
CA ALA A 196 -22.22 11.32 -12.65
C ALA A 196 -21.63 12.73 -12.39
N ASN A 197 -20.30 12.89 -12.51
CA ASN A 197 -19.61 14.16 -12.27
C ASN A 197 -18.96 14.75 -13.54
N GLU A 198 -19.11 14.08 -14.69
CA GLU A 198 -18.33 14.32 -15.92
C GLU A 198 -16.78 14.14 -15.74
N ILE A 199 -16.33 13.60 -14.58
CA ILE A 199 -14.92 13.35 -14.26
C ILE A 199 -14.48 12.01 -14.89
N MET A 200 -14.31 11.99 -16.21
CA MET A 200 -13.60 10.93 -16.92
C MET A 200 -12.13 11.30 -17.11
N PRO A 201 -11.18 10.36 -16.93
CA PRO A 201 -10.93 9.53 -15.73
C PRO A 201 -10.40 10.35 -14.52
N ARG A 202 -10.48 11.68 -14.59
CA ARG A 202 -9.54 12.66 -14.04
C ARG A 202 -9.73 13.02 -12.56
N ILE A 203 -9.96 12.06 -11.64
CA ILE A 203 -9.93 12.43 -10.20
C ILE A 203 -8.56 12.98 -9.78
N ALA A 204 -7.49 12.55 -10.43
CA ALA A 204 -6.14 13.07 -10.25
C ALA A 204 -5.92 14.51 -10.77
N GLU A 205 -6.84 15.07 -11.57
CA GLU A 205 -6.84 16.49 -11.98
C GLU A 205 -7.90 17.32 -11.25
N ALA A 206 -8.76 16.69 -10.44
CA ALA A 206 -9.69 17.39 -9.57
C ALA A 206 -8.93 18.15 -8.47
N GLN A 207 -9.62 19.04 -7.74
CA GLN A 207 -8.99 19.80 -6.67
C GLN A 207 -9.29 19.18 -5.30
N VAL A 208 -8.31 19.20 -4.40
CA VAL A 208 -8.53 18.84 -2.98
C VAL A 208 -9.52 19.84 -2.38
N GLY A 209 -10.58 19.35 -1.74
CA GLY A 209 -11.69 20.18 -1.29
C GLY A 209 -12.77 20.47 -2.36
N GLN A 210 -12.63 19.94 -3.57
CA GLN A 210 -13.75 19.85 -4.51
C GLN A 210 -14.78 18.84 -3.99
N VAL A 211 -16.06 19.12 -4.22
CA VAL A 211 -17.15 18.21 -3.90
C VAL A 211 -17.48 17.37 -5.14
N VAL A 212 -17.66 16.05 -4.95
CA VAL A 212 -18.18 15.13 -5.96
C VAL A 212 -19.48 14.48 -5.50
N GLU A 213 -20.39 14.24 -6.43
CA GLU A 213 -21.56 13.41 -6.20
C GLU A 213 -21.18 11.91 -6.21
N ILE A 214 -21.71 11.19 -5.23
CA ILE A 214 -21.73 9.73 -5.18
C ILE A 214 -23.18 9.33 -5.48
N PRO A 215 -23.51 8.90 -6.72
CA PRO A 215 -24.89 8.58 -7.09
C PRO A 215 -25.41 7.32 -6.39
N GLY A 216 -26.72 7.27 -6.11
CA GLY A 216 -27.42 6.07 -5.64
C GLY A 216 -27.60 5.00 -6.72
N LEU A 217 -28.50 4.03 -6.49
CA LEU A 217 -29.21 3.31 -7.57
C LEU A 217 -30.51 4.04 -7.90
#